data_AF-A0A9N9R2V3-F1
#
_entry.id   AF-A0A9N9R2V3-F1
#
_cell.length_a   1.000
_cell.length_b   1.000
_cell.length_c   1.000
_cell.angle_alpha   90.00
_cell.angle_beta   90.00
_cell.angle_gamma   90.00
#
_symmetry.space_group_name_H-M   'P 1'
#
loop_
_entity.id
_entity.type
_entity.pdbx_description
1 polymer ?
#
loop_
_entity_poly.entity_id
_entity_poly.type
_entity_poly.pdbx_seq_one_letter_code
_entity_poly.pdbx_strand_id
1 'polypeptide(L)'
;MTRNYKKKKENDEEDAQRAVLCVINDGMKLRTAAAIYYIKPSILFYRVKKYEENLSPKNEKYCSKHTVHQVFTNDEESMLEKYFLKMSKMNYSLTYCKVDK
;
A
#
# COMPACT_ATOMS: atom_id res chain seq x y z
N MET A 1 -5.48 44.56 -2.02
CA MET A 1 -4.49 43.91 -2.92
C MET A 1 -4.86 42.44 -3.09
N THR A 2 -5.42 42.07 -4.23
CA THR A 2 -5.71 40.67 -4.58
C THR A 2 -4.43 40.02 -5.12
N ARG A 3 -4.05 38.86 -4.55
CA ARG A 3 -2.86 38.11 -4.98
C ARG A 3 -3.10 37.52 -6.38
N ASN A 4 -2.32 37.96 -7.37
CA ASN A 4 -2.29 37.35 -8.70
C ASN A 4 -1.35 36.14 -8.69
N TYR A 5 -1.91 34.94 -8.78
CA TYR A 5 -1.13 33.70 -8.88
C TYR A 5 -0.79 33.42 -10.35
N LYS A 6 0.47 33.09 -10.64
CA LYS A 6 0.89 32.64 -11.98
C LYS A 6 0.24 31.29 -12.28
N LYS A 7 -0.45 31.17 -13.43
CA LYS A 7 -1.01 29.91 -13.91
C LYS A 7 0.09 28.87 -14.06
N LYS A 8 -0.11 27.66 -13.51
CA LYS A 8 0.81 26.53 -13.69
C LYS A 8 0.80 26.14 -15.17
N LYS A 9 1.98 25.95 -15.76
CA LYS A 9 2.11 25.26 -17.06
C LYS A 9 1.58 23.83 -16.88
N GLU A 10 0.67 23.46 -17.77
CA GLU A 10 0.25 22.09 -17.97
C GLU A 10 1.48 21.31 -18.43
N ASN A 11 1.80 20.21 -17.74
CA ASN A 11 2.90 19.35 -18.16
C ASN A 11 2.25 18.20 -18.93
N ASP A 12 2.73 17.94 -20.13
CA ASP A 12 2.24 16.85 -20.97
C ASP A 12 2.41 15.52 -20.23
N GLU A 13 1.31 14.81 -20.02
CA GLU A 13 1.31 13.61 -19.19
C GLU A 13 2.12 12.46 -19.83
N GLU A 14 2.18 12.43 -21.16
CA GLU A 14 2.89 11.43 -21.96
C GLU A 14 4.40 11.48 -21.74
N ASP A 15 5.00 12.68 -21.80
CA ASP A 15 6.43 12.87 -21.59
C ASP A 15 6.84 12.48 -20.17
N ALA A 16 5.96 12.72 -19.22
CA ALA A 16 6.19 12.37 -17.84
C ALA A 16 6.02 10.87 -17.56
N GLN A 17 5.24 10.13 -18.35
CA GLN A 17 5.23 8.67 -18.30
C GLN A 17 6.51 8.09 -18.92
N ARG A 18 6.96 8.62 -20.07
CA ARG A 18 8.22 8.21 -20.72
C ARG A 18 9.43 8.46 -19.82
N ALA A 19 9.48 9.60 -19.16
CA ALA A 19 10.54 9.93 -18.21
C ALA A 19 10.61 8.95 -17.02
N VAL A 20 9.45 8.50 -16.51
CA VAL A 20 9.39 7.50 -15.43
C VAL A 20 9.93 6.16 -15.90
N LEU A 21 9.52 5.71 -17.10
CA LEU A 21 9.98 4.45 -17.67
C LEU A 21 11.50 4.44 -17.91
N CYS A 22 12.08 5.53 -18.41
CA CYS A 22 13.54 5.62 -18.59
C CYS A 22 14.32 5.59 -17.26
N VAL A 23 13.76 6.15 -16.18
CA VAL A 23 14.43 6.10 -14.87
C VAL A 23 14.42 4.67 -14.32
N ILE A 24 13.31 3.95 -14.51
CA ILE A 24 13.11 2.62 -13.93
C ILE A 24 13.80 1.53 -14.77
N ASN A 25 13.64 1.57 -16.09
CA ASN A 25 14.16 0.54 -17.00
C ASN A 25 15.62 0.77 -17.36
N ASP A 26 16.01 2.02 -17.68
CA ASP A 26 17.35 2.34 -18.16
C ASP A 26 18.31 2.78 -17.03
N GLY A 27 17.83 2.85 -15.79
CA GLY A 27 18.63 3.24 -14.62
C GLY A 27 19.14 4.68 -14.67
N MET A 28 18.49 5.57 -15.43
CA MET A 28 18.91 6.95 -15.58
C MET A 28 18.70 7.77 -14.30
N LYS A 29 19.62 8.72 -14.04
CA LYS A 29 19.47 9.65 -12.90
C LYS A 29 18.24 10.54 -13.10
N LEU A 30 17.48 10.76 -12.01
CA LEU A 30 16.26 11.60 -12.02
C LEU A 30 16.48 12.99 -12.63
N ARG A 31 17.65 13.61 -12.37
CA ARG A 31 17.96 14.96 -12.88
C ARG A 31 18.22 14.96 -14.39
N THR A 32 18.86 13.94 -14.93
CA THR A 32 19.13 13.83 -16.37
C THR A 32 17.85 13.52 -17.13
N ALA A 33 17.03 12.58 -16.64
CA ALA A 33 15.72 12.30 -17.24
C ALA A 33 14.80 13.54 -17.21
N ALA A 34 14.75 14.27 -16.08
CA ALA A 34 13.97 15.50 -15.97
C ALA A 34 14.40 16.59 -16.97
N ALA A 35 15.71 16.70 -17.24
CA ALA A 35 16.23 17.66 -18.22
C ALA A 35 15.87 17.29 -19.67
N ILE A 36 15.91 16.01 -20.02
CA ILE A 36 15.60 15.51 -21.37
C ILE A 36 14.13 15.73 -21.72
N TYR A 37 13.24 15.44 -20.77
CA TYR A 37 11.79 15.52 -20.98
C TYR A 37 11.19 16.86 -20.51
N TYR A 38 12.02 17.86 -20.20
CA TYR A 38 11.60 19.21 -19.78
C TYR A 38 10.64 19.25 -18.58
N ILE A 39 10.72 18.25 -17.68
CA ILE A 39 9.86 18.14 -16.50
C ILE A 39 10.61 18.63 -15.27
N LYS A 40 9.89 19.20 -14.30
CA LYS A 40 10.50 19.54 -13.01
C LYS A 40 10.98 18.27 -12.29
N PRO A 41 12.25 18.23 -11.81
CA PRO A 41 12.78 17.06 -11.11
C PRO A 41 11.92 16.60 -9.93
N SER A 42 11.31 17.55 -9.20
CA SER A 42 10.40 17.25 -8.10
C SER A 42 9.16 16.48 -8.55
N ILE A 43 8.59 16.81 -9.71
CA ILE A 43 7.41 16.12 -10.26
C ILE A 43 7.78 14.70 -10.65
N LEU A 44 8.92 14.54 -11.33
CA LEU A 44 9.40 13.23 -11.75
C LEU A 44 9.67 12.33 -10.53
N PHE A 45 10.29 12.86 -9.48
CA PHE A 45 10.52 12.13 -8.23
C PHE A 45 9.24 11.57 -7.61
N TYR A 46 8.19 12.40 -7.46
CA TYR A 46 6.92 11.92 -6.91
C TYR A 46 6.23 10.87 -7.79
N ARG A 47 6.36 10.99 -9.12
CA ARG A 47 5.79 10.00 -10.05
C ARG A 47 6.52 8.66 -9.99
N VAL A 48 7.86 8.66 -9.94
CA VAL A 48 8.67 7.45 -9.77
C VAL A 48 8.34 6.77 -8.44
N LYS A 49 8.31 7.53 -7.34
CA LYS A 49 7.93 7.00 -6.02
C LYS A 49 6.54 6.37 -6.02
N LYS A 50 5.55 7.00 -6.67
CA LYS A 50 4.20 6.44 -6.80
C LYS A 50 4.20 5.13 -7.61
N TYR A 51 5.04 5.04 -8.64
CA TYR A 51 5.16 3.83 -9.44
C TYR A 51 5.75 2.67 -8.63
N GLU A 52 6.81 2.93 -7.85
CA GLU A 52 7.40 1.94 -6.93
C GLU A 52 6.41 1.48 -5.84
N GLU A 53 5.64 2.42 -5.27
CA GLU A 53 4.58 2.12 -4.30
C GLU A 53 3.43 1.27 -4.86
N ASN A 54 3.22 1.27 -6.18
CA ASN A 54 2.23 0.41 -6.83
C ASN A 54 2.82 -0.96 -7.20
N LEU A 55 4.12 -1.03 -7.44
CA LEU A 55 4.82 -2.28 -7.81
C LEU A 55 4.97 -3.21 -6.61
N SER A 56 5.17 -2.64 -5.42
CA SER A 56 5.19 -3.37 -4.16
C SER A 56 3.84 -3.21 -3.48
N PRO A 57 3.05 -4.29 -3.24
CA PRO A 57 1.88 -4.18 -2.40
C PRO A 57 2.35 -3.64 -1.05
N LYS A 58 1.87 -2.45 -0.68
CA LYS A 58 2.29 -1.79 0.55
C LYS A 58 2.14 -2.78 1.70
N ASN A 59 3.24 -3.02 2.42
CA ASN A 59 3.16 -3.21 3.86
C ASN A 59 2.60 -1.90 4.40
N GLU A 60 1.28 -1.76 4.40
CA GLU A 60 0.60 -0.58 4.88
C GLU A 60 0.87 -0.48 6.38
N LYS A 61 1.95 0.23 6.73
CA LYS A 61 2.12 0.80 8.06
C LYS A 61 1.12 1.94 8.21
N TYR A 62 -0.16 1.59 8.21
CA TYR A 62 -1.20 2.43 8.77
C TYR A 62 -0.97 2.46 10.27
N CYS A 63 -0.19 3.44 10.73
CA CYS A 63 -0.18 3.87 12.11
C CYS A 63 -0.99 5.16 12.20
N SER A 64 -2.31 5.08 12.02
CA SER A 64 -3.19 6.04 12.68
C SER A 64 -2.99 5.93 14.20
N LYS A 65 -3.27 7.01 14.95
CA LYS A 65 -3.16 7.02 16.42
C LYS A 65 -4.05 5.95 17.10
N HIS A 66 -5.02 5.39 16.36
CA HIS A 66 -6.01 4.42 16.84
C HIS A 66 -6.00 3.11 16.04
N THR A 67 -5.06 2.91 15.11
CA THR A 67 -4.93 1.62 14.43
C THR A 67 -4.32 0.68 15.44
N VAL A 68 -5.17 -0.20 15.96
CA VAL A 68 -4.76 -1.35 16.74
C VAL A 68 -3.69 -2.06 15.93
N HIS A 69 -2.50 -2.21 16.50
CA HIS A 69 -1.49 -3.07 15.91
C HIS A 69 -2.11 -4.46 15.82
N GLN A 70 -2.39 -4.92 14.60
CA GLN A 70 -2.84 -6.28 14.38
C GLN A 70 -1.73 -7.19 14.91
N VAL A 71 -2.01 -7.87 16.02
CA VAL A 71 -1.02 -8.72 16.71
C VAL A 71 -0.78 -9.99 15.92
N PHE A 72 -1.78 -10.43 15.16
CA PHE A 72 -1.74 -11.61 14.33
C PHE A 72 -1.90 -11.23 12.86
N THR A 73 -1.27 -12.00 11.99
CA THR A 73 -1.58 -12.01 10.57
C THR A 73 -2.94 -12.66 10.32
N ASN A 74 -3.57 -12.35 9.18
CA ASN A 74 -4.88 -12.93 8.84
C ASN A 74 -4.87 -14.48 8.85
N ASP A 75 -3.74 -15.08 8.48
CA ASP A 75 -3.58 -16.54 8.48
C ASP A 75 -3.58 -17.10 9.91
N GLU A 76 -2.91 -16.43 10.83
CA GLU A 76 -2.88 -16.78 12.26
C GLU A 76 -4.25 -16.63 12.91
N GLU A 77 -5.00 -15.57 12.58
CA GLU A 77 -6.37 -15.38 13.03
C GLU A 77 -7.28 -16.53 12.55
N SER A 78 -7.18 -16.92 11.27
CA SER A 78 -7.94 -18.04 10.73
C SER A 78 -7.61 -19.37 11.42
N MET A 79 -6.35 -19.60 11.78
CA MET A 79 -5.96 -20.78 12.56
C MET A 79 -6.57 -20.75 13.97
N LEU A 80 -6.56 -19.59 14.61
CA LEU A 80 -7.10 -19.40 15.95
C LEU A 80 -8.62 -19.63 15.98
N GLU A 81 -9.35 -19.10 14.99
CA GLU A 81 -10.79 -19.33 14.85
C GLU A 81 -11.12 -20.83 14.71
N LYS A 82 -10.39 -21.55 13.85
CA LYS A 82 -10.56 -23.00 13.69
C LYS A 82 -10.30 -23.75 14.98
N TYR A 83 -9.31 -23.34 15.75
CA TYR A 83 -9.01 -23.93 17.06
C TYR A 83 -10.15 -23.71 18.05
N PHE A 84 -10.69 -22.49 18.15
CA PHE A 84 -11.83 -22.20 19.02
C PHE A 84 -13.08 -23.01 18.65
N LEU A 85 -13.39 -23.14 17.35
CA LEU A 85 -14.51 -23.96 16.87
C LEU A 85 -14.33 -25.45 17.20
N LYS A 86 -13.09 -25.96 17.13
CA LYS A 86 -12.78 -27.34 17.52
C LYS A 86 -12.99 -27.55 19.01
N MET A 87 -12.49 -26.64 19.85
CA MET A 87 -12.61 -26.74 21.30
C MET A 87 -14.05 -26.57 21.79
N SER A 88 -14.81 -25.65 21.19
CA SER A 88 -16.22 -25.48 21.51
C SER A 88 -17.00 -26.76 21.18
N LYS A 89 -16.80 -27.35 20.00
CA LYS A 89 -17.42 -28.62 19.62
C LYS A 89 -17.10 -29.75 20.61
N MET A 90 -15.83 -29.86 21.03
CA MET A 90 -15.41 -30.84 22.05
C MET A 90 -16.12 -30.59 23.37
N ASN A 91 -16.12 -29.35 23.87
CA ASN A 91 -16.75 -29.01 25.14
C ASN A 91 -18.27 -29.22 25.14
N TYR A 92 -18.95 -28.84 24.05
CA TYR A 92 -20.39 -29.11 23.87
C TYR A 92 -20.68 -30.62 23.76
N SER A 93 -19.82 -31.40 23.08
CA SER A 93 -19.98 -32.86 23.03
C SER A 93 -19.75 -33.55 24.37
N LEU A 94 -18.90 -33.00 25.24
CA LEU A 94 -18.61 -33.50 26.58
C LEU A 94 -19.74 -33.17 27.58
N THR A 95 -20.42 -32.04 27.39
CA THR A 95 -21.52 -31.61 28.27
C THR A 95 -22.86 -32.24 27.91
N TYR A 96 -23.02 -32.77 26.69
CA TYR A 96 -24.25 -33.43 26.22
C TYR A 96 -24.23 -34.96 26.32
N CYS A 97 -23.41 -35.54 27.21
CA CYS A 97 -23.64 -36.91 27.67
C CYS A 97 -24.93 -36.91 28.50
N LYS A 98 -26.07 -37.03 27.82
CA LYS A 98 -27.34 -37.38 28.44
C LYS A 98 -27.12 -38.61 29.31
N VAL A 99 -27.47 -38.49 30.58
CA VAL A 99 -27.70 -39.62 31.47
C VAL A 99 -28.88 -40.38 30.87
N ASP A 100 -28.60 -41.42 30.09
CA ASP A 100 -29.59 -42.42 29.75
C ASP A 100 -29.95 -43.16 31.06
N LYS A 101 -31.24 -43.11 31.40
CA LYS A 101 -31.82 -43.74 32.59
C LYS A 101 -31.83 -45.26 32.49
#